data_AF-A0A8H6RYT4-F1
#
_entry.id   AF-A0A8H6RYT4-F1
#
_cell.length_a   1.000
_cell.length_b   1.000
_cell.length_c   1.000
_cell.angle_alpha   90.00
_cell.angle_beta   90.00
_cell.angle_gamma   90.00
#
_symmetry.space_group_name_H-M   'P 1'
#
loop_
_entity.id
_entity.type
_entity.pdbx_description
1 polymer ?
#
loop_
_entity_poly.entity_id
_entity_poly.type
_entity_poly.pdbx_seq_one_letter_code
_entity_poly.pdbx_strand_id
1 'polypeptide(L)'
;MQTTSTKLLMPQCWVTLPGSALSPILSPPPPTLPNGLGVPYEIWYRDPEVVIKNLLDNPDFDGLFDYRPYVEINPENKRRWSDFMSGNFAWSHLDQIYKADNSTEGAMLCPLFFGADKTTVSVSTGNAEYHPGYMGLGDRKYDNDPAFRTFRRQLYHASWAAVLSSLKAGMTTPVVRRCPDGHFRRVIYDFGPFIADYPEQVLPVQGWCTKCTAPAHNLDGPMTTAQTYEGTEDIIEAFDGDTKTLWENYGINTDIVPFTTEFP
;
A
#
# COMPACT_ATOMS: atom_id res chain seq x y z
N MET A 1 -14.40 -7.80 -37.29
CA MET A 1 -13.33 -8.60 -36.64
C MET A 1 -13.79 -8.89 -35.22
N GLN A 2 -14.10 -10.14 -34.91
CA GLN A 2 -14.41 -10.55 -33.53
C GLN A 2 -13.09 -10.49 -32.74
N THR A 3 -12.99 -9.58 -31.79
CA THR A 3 -11.94 -9.61 -30.78
C THR A 3 -12.18 -10.86 -29.95
N THR A 4 -11.39 -11.91 -30.21
CA THR A 4 -11.25 -13.03 -29.28
C THR A 4 -10.74 -12.46 -27.96
N SER A 5 -11.65 -12.26 -27.01
CA SER A 5 -11.30 -12.02 -25.61
C SER A 5 -10.61 -13.29 -25.12
N THR A 6 -9.29 -13.32 -25.23
CA THR A 6 -8.47 -14.28 -24.52
C THR A 6 -8.70 -13.98 -23.05
N LYS A 7 -9.54 -14.76 -22.37
CA LYS A 7 -9.62 -14.74 -20.92
C LYS A 7 -8.20 -14.98 -20.41
N LEU A 8 -7.54 -13.92 -19.95
CA LEU A 8 -6.30 -14.00 -19.19
C LEU A 8 -6.63 -14.76 -17.91
N LEU A 9 -6.52 -16.09 -17.96
CA LEU A 9 -6.52 -16.94 -16.79
C LEU A 9 -5.23 -16.61 -16.04
N MET A 10 -5.30 -15.62 -15.15
CA MET A 10 -4.26 -15.43 -14.16
C MET A 10 -4.24 -16.67 -13.27
N PRO A 11 -3.09 -17.31 -13.03
CA PRO A 11 -3.01 -18.44 -12.11
C PRO A 11 -3.42 -17.98 -10.69
N GLN A 12 -3.99 -18.90 -9.93
CA GLN A 12 -4.28 -18.68 -8.52
C GLN A 12 -3.00 -18.97 -7.74
N CYS A 13 -2.54 -18.01 -6.94
CA CYS A 13 -1.41 -18.17 -6.04
C CYS A 13 -1.93 -18.43 -4.63
N TRP A 14 -1.10 -19.08 -3.82
CA TRP A 14 -1.31 -19.15 -2.39
C TRP A 14 0.02 -19.08 -1.63
N VAL A 15 -0.04 -18.58 -0.40
CA VAL A 15 1.09 -18.53 0.53
C VAL A 15 0.63 -18.91 1.93
N THR A 16 1.49 -19.63 2.65
CA THR A 16 1.24 -20.04 4.02
C THR A 16 1.92 -19.06 4.98
N LEU A 17 1.15 -18.26 5.69
CA LEU A 17 1.66 -17.44 6.79
C LEU A 17 1.84 -18.31 8.04
N PRO A 18 3.04 -18.38 8.63
CA PRO A 18 3.22 -19.10 9.87
C PRO A 18 2.54 -18.34 11.02
N GLY A 19 1.86 -19.04 11.93
CA GLY A 19 1.23 -18.39 13.09
C GLY A 19 2.23 -17.67 14.01
N SER A 20 3.51 -18.04 13.94
CA SER A 20 4.61 -17.34 14.62
C SER A 20 4.85 -15.93 14.08
N ALA A 21 4.56 -15.65 12.80
CA ALA A 21 4.67 -14.29 12.24
C ALA A 21 3.61 -13.32 12.80
N LEU A 22 2.60 -13.85 13.50
CA LEU A 22 1.56 -13.08 14.18
C LEU A 22 1.79 -13.01 15.70
N SER A 23 2.80 -13.73 16.22
CA SER A 23 2.97 -14.01 17.65
C SER A 23 3.72 -12.96 18.50
N PRO A 24 4.62 -12.09 17.99
CA PRO A 24 5.34 -11.13 18.86
C PRO A 24 4.44 -10.11 19.57
N ILE A 25 3.18 -10.00 19.15
CA ILE A 25 2.26 -8.90 19.50
C ILE A 25 1.11 -9.37 20.40
N LEU A 26 0.82 -10.68 20.45
CA LEU A 26 -0.38 -11.22 21.08
C LEU A 26 -0.15 -11.60 22.55
N SER A 27 0.33 -10.67 23.37
CA SER A 27 0.50 -10.87 24.81
C SER A 27 -0.44 -9.95 25.62
N PRO A 28 -1.50 -10.49 26.27
CA PRO A 28 -1.95 -11.89 26.25
C PRO A 28 -2.68 -12.27 24.95
N PRO A 29 -2.70 -13.56 24.60
CA PRO A 29 -3.35 -14.01 23.37
C PRO A 29 -4.88 -13.85 23.45
N PRO A 30 -5.56 -13.67 22.29
CA PRO A 30 -7.02 -13.60 22.28
C PRO A 30 -7.62 -14.88 22.89
N PRO A 31 -8.71 -14.77 23.67
CA PRO A 31 -9.27 -15.89 24.44
C PRO A 31 -9.64 -17.11 23.58
N THR A 32 -9.92 -16.92 22.29
CA THR A 32 -10.02 -17.99 21.29
C THR A 32 -9.64 -17.44 19.91
N LEU A 33 -8.48 -17.84 19.39
CA LEU A 33 -8.21 -17.77 17.95
C LEU A 33 -9.00 -18.89 17.25
N PRO A 34 -9.63 -18.65 16.08
CA PRO A 34 -10.40 -19.69 15.38
C PRO A 34 -9.64 -21.02 15.19
N ASN A 35 -8.32 -20.94 15.07
CA ASN A 35 -7.43 -22.09 14.88
C ASN A 35 -6.43 -22.31 16.02
N GLY A 36 -6.45 -21.48 17.09
CA GLY A 36 -5.41 -21.48 18.13
C GLY A 36 -4.14 -20.71 17.73
N LEU A 37 -3.31 -20.38 18.73
CA LEU A 37 -2.05 -19.66 18.52
C LEU A 37 -1.04 -20.57 17.80
N GLY A 38 -0.36 -20.05 16.77
CA GLY A 38 0.70 -20.79 16.06
C GLY A 38 0.24 -21.64 14.87
N VAL A 39 -1.06 -21.72 14.57
CA VAL A 39 -1.55 -22.41 13.36
C VAL A 39 -1.33 -21.53 12.12
N PRO A 40 -0.82 -22.09 11.02
CA PRO A 40 -0.62 -21.34 9.78
C PRO A 40 -1.94 -20.92 9.13
N TYR A 41 -1.89 -19.80 8.40
CA TYR A 41 -3.01 -19.29 7.61
C TYR A 41 -2.66 -19.35 6.13
N GLU A 42 -3.59 -19.84 5.30
CA GLU A 42 -3.45 -19.82 3.84
C GLU A 42 -4.07 -18.56 3.26
N ILE A 43 -3.29 -17.83 2.47
CA ILE A 43 -3.75 -16.66 1.74
C ILE A 43 -3.79 -17.01 0.27
N TRP A 44 -4.91 -16.73 -0.37
CA TRP A 44 -5.14 -16.99 -1.78
C TRP A 44 -5.23 -15.66 -2.52
N TYR A 45 -4.41 -15.47 -3.55
CA TYR A 45 -4.32 -14.20 -4.28
C TYR A 45 -3.94 -14.38 -5.76
N ARG A 46 -3.97 -13.29 -6.52
CA ARG A 46 -3.38 -13.21 -7.87
C ARG A 46 -2.04 -12.53 -7.77
N ASP A 47 -1.01 -13.10 -8.39
CA ASP A 47 0.33 -12.52 -8.38
C ASP A 47 0.30 -11.06 -8.87
N PRO A 48 0.61 -10.08 -8.00
CA PRO A 48 0.59 -8.67 -8.35
C PRO A 48 1.52 -8.35 -9.53
N GLU A 49 2.62 -9.08 -9.68
CA GLU A 49 3.56 -8.89 -10.78
C GLU A 49 2.91 -9.19 -12.15
N VAL A 50 2.10 -10.25 -12.20
CA VAL A 50 1.34 -10.61 -13.40
C VAL A 50 0.24 -9.58 -13.66
N VAL A 51 -0.41 -9.08 -12.61
CA VAL A 51 -1.43 -8.03 -12.73
C VAL A 51 -0.82 -6.76 -13.32
N ILE A 52 0.28 -6.26 -12.76
CA ILE A 52 0.96 -5.05 -13.22
C ILE A 52 1.46 -5.22 -14.65
N LYS A 53 2.07 -6.37 -14.97
CA LYS A 53 2.50 -6.67 -16.35
C LYS A 53 1.33 -6.57 -17.34
N ASN A 54 0.17 -7.14 -17.00
CA ASN A 54 -1.00 -7.12 -17.89
C ASN A 54 -1.60 -5.72 -18.02
N LEU A 55 -1.58 -4.91 -16.95
CA LEU A 55 -2.01 -3.51 -17.01
C LEU A 55 -1.08 -2.70 -17.93
N LEU A 56 0.23 -2.86 -17.78
CA LEU A 56 1.21 -2.15 -18.60
C LEU A 56 1.21 -2.62 -20.06
N ASP A 57 0.98 -3.90 -20.37
CA ASP A 57 0.96 -4.40 -21.76
C ASP A 57 -0.40 -4.14 -22.45
N ASN A 58 -1.38 -3.56 -21.76
CA ASN A 58 -2.70 -3.29 -22.34
C ASN A 58 -2.70 -1.95 -23.11
N PRO A 59 -2.85 -1.97 -24.45
CA PRO A 59 -2.84 -0.77 -25.27
C PRO A 59 -4.05 0.16 -25.02
N ASP A 60 -5.12 -0.32 -24.38
CA ASP A 60 -6.27 0.52 -24.03
C ASP A 60 -5.90 1.63 -23.03
N PHE A 61 -4.77 1.49 -22.33
CA PHE A 61 -4.23 2.53 -21.43
C PHE A 61 -3.25 3.49 -22.11
N ASP A 62 -3.06 3.42 -23.43
CA ASP A 62 -2.17 4.34 -24.13
C ASP A 62 -2.68 5.79 -24.05
N GLY A 63 -1.78 6.70 -23.64
CA GLY A 63 -2.10 8.09 -23.35
C GLY A 63 -2.97 8.33 -22.11
N LEU A 64 -3.25 7.31 -21.29
CA LEU A 64 -4.07 7.45 -20.07
C LEU A 64 -3.24 7.66 -18.78
N PHE A 65 -1.92 7.57 -18.86
CA PHE A 65 -1.02 7.94 -17.76
C PHE A 65 0.34 8.43 -18.28
N ASP A 66 1.04 9.17 -17.43
CA ASP A 66 2.36 9.72 -17.76
C ASP A 66 3.50 8.76 -17.39
N TYR A 67 4.37 8.48 -18.35
CA TYR A 67 5.56 7.65 -18.15
C TYR A 67 6.72 8.38 -17.45
N ARG A 68 6.59 9.68 -17.18
CA ARG A 68 7.62 10.49 -16.53
C ARG A 68 7.01 11.62 -15.71
N PRO A 69 7.69 12.06 -14.65
CA PRO A 69 7.31 13.30 -13.99
C PRO A 69 7.31 14.48 -14.96
N TYR A 70 6.39 15.41 -14.74
CA TYR A 70 6.30 16.65 -15.51
C TYR A 70 5.97 17.83 -14.60
N VAL A 71 6.16 19.04 -15.13
CA VAL A 71 5.75 20.28 -14.48
C VAL A 71 4.72 20.93 -15.36
N GLU A 72 3.51 21.09 -14.83
CA GLU A 72 2.45 21.81 -15.51
C GLU A 72 2.37 23.24 -14.99
N ILE A 73 2.33 24.20 -15.92
CA ILE A 73 2.21 25.62 -15.65
C ILE A 73 0.95 26.12 -16.36
N ASN A 74 0.08 26.80 -15.63
CA ASN A 74 -1.13 27.37 -16.17
C ASN A 74 -0.86 28.70 -16.93
N PRO A 75 -1.85 29.27 -17.64
CA PRO A 75 -1.68 30.54 -18.36
C PRO A 75 -1.26 31.73 -17.49
N GLU A 76 -1.53 31.68 -16.18
CA GLU A 76 -1.11 32.69 -15.21
C GLU A 76 0.32 32.47 -14.65
N ASN A 77 1.12 31.60 -15.29
CA ASN A 77 2.47 31.21 -14.86
C ASN A 77 2.54 30.61 -13.45
N LYS A 78 1.46 29.96 -13.00
CA LYS A 78 1.40 29.25 -11.72
C LYS A 78 1.50 27.75 -11.96
N ARG A 79 2.22 27.07 -11.08
CA ARG A 79 2.31 25.61 -11.10
C ARG A 79 0.95 24.99 -10.79
N ARG A 80 0.57 23.98 -11.56
CA ARG A 80 -0.62 23.15 -11.35
C ARG A 80 -0.19 21.73 -11.01
N TRP A 81 -0.94 21.09 -10.11
CA TRP A 81 -0.84 19.67 -9.80
C TRP A 81 -2.19 19.04 -10.10
N SER A 82 -2.23 18.09 -11.03
CA SER A 82 -3.45 17.40 -11.48
C SER A 82 -3.34 15.89 -11.29
N ASP A 83 -2.18 15.33 -11.62
CA ASP A 83 -1.93 13.89 -11.63
C ASP A 83 -0.70 13.55 -10.78
N PHE A 84 -0.52 12.26 -10.47
CA PHE A 84 0.58 11.80 -9.61
C PHE A 84 1.95 12.28 -10.10
N MET A 85 2.20 12.17 -11.41
CA MET A 85 3.47 12.55 -12.04
C MET A 85 3.70 14.07 -12.11
N SER A 86 2.67 14.90 -11.91
CA SER A 86 2.84 16.35 -11.75
C SER A 86 3.36 16.73 -10.35
N GLY A 87 3.20 15.82 -9.38
CA GLY A 87 3.54 15.98 -7.97
C GLY A 87 5.03 16.16 -7.71
N ASN A 88 5.37 16.92 -6.66
CA ASN A 88 6.76 17.05 -6.21
C ASN A 88 7.36 15.69 -5.79
N PHE A 89 6.53 14.80 -5.23
CA PHE A 89 6.95 13.47 -4.79
C PHE A 89 7.64 12.70 -5.92
N ALA A 90 7.01 12.57 -7.09
CA ALA A 90 7.56 11.78 -8.19
C ALA A 90 8.95 12.27 -8.64
N TRP A 91 9.15 13.59 -8.67
CA TRP A 91 10.46 14.21 -8.96
C TRP A 91 11.50 13.91 -7.88
N SER A 92 11.18 14.25 -6.63
CA SER A 92 12.13 14.10 -5.52
C SER A 92 12.47 12.64 -5.24
N HIS A 93 11.52 11.73 -5.41
CA HIS A 93 11.71 10.31 -5.15
C HIS A 93 12.54 9.63 -6.24
N LEU A 94 12.30 9.94 -7.53
CA LEU A 94 13.18 9.45 -8.60
C LEU A 94 14.62 9.94 -8.46
N ASP A 95 14.81 11.19 -8.02
CA ASP A 95 16.16 11.70 -7.70
C ASP A 95 16.81 10.92 -6.54
N GLN A 96 16.05 10.51 -5.53
CA GLN A 96 16.55 9.70 -4.41
C GLN A 96 16.95 8.30 -4.88
N ILE A 97 16.07 7.63 -5.64
CA ILE A 97 16.34 6.32 -6.25
C ILE A 97 17.62 6.37 -7.08
N TYR A 98 17.76 7.37 -7.97
CA TYR A 98 18.94 7.52 -8.82
C TYR A 98 20.22 7.78 -8.04
N LYS A 99 20.15 8.58 -6.96
CA LYS A 99 21.30 8.83 -6.09
C LYS A 99 21.70 7.60 -5.29
N ALA A 100 20.74 6.76 -4.90
CA ALA A 100 21.00 5.50 -4.21
C ALA A 100 21.61 4.45 -5.14
N ASP A 101 21.10 4.35 -6.38
CA ASP A 101 21.64 3.49 -7.43
C ASP A 101 21.57 4.16 -8.80
N ASN A 102 22.75 4.53 -9.33
CA ASN A 102 22.86 5.16 -10.65
C ASN A 102 22.46 4.23 -11.81
N SER A 103 22.39 2.92 -11.57
CA SER A 103 21.95 1.96 -12.59
C SER A 103 20.49 2.21 -12.99
N THR A 104 19.72 2.88 -12.15
CA THR A 104 18.31 3.23 -12.38
C THR A 104 18.10 4.39 -13.36
N GLU A 105 19.18 4.95 -13.95
CA GLU A 105 19.08 6.04 -14.93
C GLU A 105 18.07 5.72 -16.04
N GLY A 106 17.16 6.66 -16.28
CA GLY A 106 16.11 6.55 -17.30
C GLY A 106 15.02 5.51 -16.99
N ALA A 107 15.01 4.92 -15.80
CA ALA A 107 13.90 4.06 -15.37
C ALA A 107 12.62 4.87 -15.18
N MET A 108 11.50 4.26 -15.57
CA MET A 108 10.16 4.78 -15.38
C MET A 108 9.66 4.40 -14.00
N LEU A 109 9.27 5.39 -13.19
CA LEU A 109 8.52 5.14 -11.96
C LEU A 109 7.13 4.60 -12.31
N CYS A 110 6.78 3.44 -11.76
CA CYS A 110 5.44 2.88 -11.84
C CYS A 110 4.83 2.85 -10.43
N PRO A 111 4.10 3.91 -10.05
CA PRO A 111 3.48 3.98 -8.75
C PRO A 111 2.28 3.03 -8.70
N LEU A 112 2.21 2.22 -7.65
CA LEU A 112 1.19 1.20 -7.45
C LEU A 112 0.12 1.72 -6.49
N PHE A 113 -1.09 1.83 -7.02
CA PHE A 113 -2.24 2.38 -6.29
C PHE A 113 -3.06 1.21 -5.79
N PHE A 114 -3.29 1.17 -4.48
CA PHE A 114 -4.07 0.11 -3.86
C PHE A 114 -5.31 0.72 -3.22
N GLY A 115 -6.45 0.06 -3.43
CA GLY A 115 -7.70 0.36 -2.74
C GLY A 115 -8.10 -0.84 -1.91
N ALA A 116 -8.21 -0.66 -0.59
CA ALA A 116 -8.77 -1.63 0.33
C ALA A 116 -10.03 -1.03 0.95
N ASP A 117 -11.16 -1.23 0.28
CA ASP A 117 -12.47 -0.77 0.76
C ASP A 117 -13.24 -1.97 1.37
N LYS A 118 -14.02 -1.70 2.43
CA LYS A 118 -15.11 -2.57 2.87
C LYS A 118 -16.42 -2.05 2.25
N THR A 119 -16.49 -2.29 0.96
CA THR A 119 -17.69 -2.38 0.11
C THR A 119 -18.62 -1.16 0.12
N THR A 120 -18.19 -0.10 -0.56
CA THR A 120 -18.93 0.51 -1.68
C THR A 120 -17.94 0.83 -2.80
N VAL A 121 -17.45 -0.22 -3.47
CA VAL A 121 -16.56 -0.08 -4.64
C VAL A 121 -17.38 0.36 -5.85
N SER A 122 -17.62 1.66 -5.98
CA SER A 122 -18.11 2.26 -7.22
C SER A 122 -17.79 3.75 -7.33
N VAL A 123 -16.51 4.16 -7.32
CA VAL A 123 -16.07 5.34 -8.10
C VAL A 123 -14.54 5.39 -8.20
N SER A 124 -13.97 4.78 -9.24
CA SER A 124 -12.70 5.27 -9.84
C SER A 124 -12.39 4.72 -11.24
N THR A 125 -13.37 4.18 -11.96
CA THR A 125 -13.22 3.85 -13.40
C THR A 125 -14.47 4.27 -14.12
N GLY A 126 -14.38 5.38 -14.87
CA GLY A 126 -15.50 5.93 -15.64
C GLY A 126 -16.34 4.85 -16.33
N ASN A 127 -17.66 4.93 -16.12
CA ASN A 127 -18.73 4.18 -16.80
C ASN A 127 -18.82 2.66 -16.59
N ALA A 128 -18.10 2.02 -15.67
CA ALA A 128 -18.32 0.62 -15.32
C ALA A 128 -18.59 0.43 -13.82
N GLU A 129 -19.82 0.01 -13.48
CA GLU A 129 -20.22 -0.35 -12.11
C GLU A 129 -20.19 -1.88 -11.95
N TYR A 130 -19.50 -2.36 -10.92
CA TYR A 130 -19.47 -3.78 -10.55
C TYR A 130 -20.22 -3.96 -9.23
N HIS A 131 -21.07 -4.98 -9.13
CA HIS A 131 -21.77 -5.33 -7.89
C HIS A 131 -21.21 -6.63 -7.30
N PRO A 132 -20.23 -6.56 -6.39
CA PRO A 132 -19.70 -7.75 -5.74
C PRO A 132 -20.73 -8.33 -4.76
N GLY A 133 -21.06 -9.61 -4.92
CA GLY A 133 -21.88 -10.37 -3.98
C GLY A 133 -20.99 -11.04 -2.92
N TYR A 134 -21.15 -10.66 -1.65
CA TYR A 134 -20.47 -11.31 -0.53
C TYR A 134 -21.44 -12.20 0.23
N MET A 135 -21.00 -13.41 0.56
CA MET A 135 -21.71 -14.31 1.46
C MET A 135 -20.76 -14.69 2.60
N GLY A 136 -21.17 -14.43 3.83
CA GLY A 136 -20.41 -14.74 5.03
C GLY A 136 -21.31 -15.35 6.10
N LEU A 137 -20.69 -16.05 7.06
CA LEU A 137 -21.41 -16.55 8.23
C LEU A 137 -21.74 -15.38 9.18
N GLY A 138 -22.94 -15.37 9.75
CA GLY A 138 -23.48 -14.23 10.49
C GLY A 138 -22.93 -14.04 11.92
N ASP A 139 -22.28 -15.05 12.49
CA ASP A 139 -21.79 -14.98 13.87
C ASP A 139 -20.48 -14.19 13.98
N ARG A 140 -20.50 -13.10 14.77
CA ARG A 140 -19.35 -12.19 14.98
C ARG A 140 -19.01 -12.05 16.48
N LYS A 141 -18.84 -13.18 17.15
CA LYS A 141 -18.78 -13.28 18.63
C LYS A 141 -17.64 -12.49 19.29
N TYR A 142 -16.55 -12.24 18.57
CA TYR A 142 -15.32 -11.66 19.14
C TYR A 142 -14.95 -10.28 18.56
N ASP A 143 -15.81 -9.65 17.76
CA ASP A 143 -15.48 -8.39 17.06
C ASP A 143 -15.14 -7.20 18.00
N ASN A 144 -15.59 -7.27 19.26
CA ASN A 144 -15.30 -6.27 20.28
C ASN A 144 -14.12 -6.64 21.20
N ASP A 145 -13.52 -7.82 21.04
CA ASP A 145 -12.38 -8.26 21.83
C ASP A 145 -11.10 -7.50 21.37
N PRO A 146 -10.40 -6.77 22.25
CA PRO A 146 -9.23 -5.98 21.86
C PRO A 146 -8.09 -6.83 21.27
N ALA A 147 -7.81 -8.00 21.86
CA ALA A 147 -6.76 -8.89 21.37
C ALA A 147 -7.11 -9.45 19.99
N PHE A 148 -8.40 -9.79 19.76
CA PHE A 148 -8.89 -10.22 18.45
C PHE A 148 -8.82 -9.12 17.40
N ARG A 149 -9.06 -7.86 17.78
CA ARG A 149 -8.90 -6.70 16.89
C ARG A 149 -7.45 -6.50 16.48
N THR A 150 -6.51 -6.56 17.43
CA THR A 150 -5.06 -6.49 17.15
C THR A 150 -4.64 -7.64 16.25
N PHE A 151 -5.06 -8.87 16.55
CA PHE A 151 -4.82 -10.04 15.70
C PHE A 151 -5.31 -9.83 14.26
N ARG A 152 -6.53 -9.33 14.07
CA ARG A 152 -7.09 -9.07 12.73
C ARG A 152 -6.28 -8.05 11.95
N ARG A 153 -5.81 -6.98 12.62
CA ARG A 153 -4.95 -5.96 12.01
C ARG A 153 -3.60 -6.55 11.61
N GLN A 154 -2.96 -7.30 12.51
CA GLN A 154 -1.67 -7.90 12.20
C GLN A 154 -1.78 -8.95 11.08
N LEU A 155 -2.83 -9.77 11.09
CA LEU A 155 -3.09 -10.72 10.01
C LEU A 155 -3.28 -10.00 8.67
N TYR A 156 -3.97 -8.85 8.67
CA TYR A 156 -4.15 -8.03 7.47
C TYR A 156 -2.82 -7.50 6.90
N HIS A 157 -1.97 -6.90 7.74
CA HIS A 157 -0.66 -6.40 7.28
C HIS A 157 0.28 -7.55 6.85
N ALA A 158 0.35 -8.62 7.63
CA ALA A 158 1.12 -9.80 7.24
C ALA A 158 0.63 -10.40 5.90
N SER A 159 -0.69 -10.34 5.65
CA SER A 159 -1.25 -10.80 4.38
C SER A 159 -0.83 -9.92 3.21
N TRP A 160 -0.90 -8.59 3.35
CA TRP A 160 -0.44 -7.68 2.31
C TRP A 160 1.05 -7.82 2.03
N ALA A 161 1.88 -7.96 3.06
CA ALA A 161 3.31 -8.19 2.90
C ALA A 161 3.61 -9.45 2.09
N ALA A 162 2.90 -10.55 2.39
CA ALA A 162 3.06 -11.80 1.67
C ALA A 162 2.55 -11.72 0.23
N VAL A 163 1.38 -11.10 0.00
CA VAL A 163 0.79 -10.93 -1.33
C VAL A 163 1.69 -10.08 -2.25
N LEU A 164 2.21 -8.96 -1.72
CA LEU A 164 3.02 -8.01 -2.49
C LEU A 164 4.50 -8.39 -2.54
N SER A 165 4.92 -9.46 -1.88
CA SER A 165 6.32 -9.87 -1.78
C SER A 165 7.02 -10.07 -3.13
N SER A 166 6.28 -10.46 -4.19
CA SER A 166 6.82 -10.62 -5.54
C SER A 166 7.32 -9.31 -6.15
N LEU A 167 6.84 -8.16 -5.66
CA LEU A 167 7.19 -6.84 -6.17
C LEU A 167 8.53 -6.30 -5.64
N LYS A 168 9.02 -6.81 -4.49
CA LYS A 168 10.20 -6.27 -3.79
C LYS A 168 11.43 -6.14 -4.70
N ALA A 169 11.65 -7.11 -5.58
CA ALA A 169 12.76 -7.07 -6.52
C ALA A 169 12.62 -5.92 -7.53
N GLY A 170 11.40 -5.71 -8.05
CA GLY A 170 11.10 -4.63 -8.99
C GLY A 170 11.06 -3.24 -8.37
N MET A 171 11.03 -3.13 -7.03
CA MET A 171 11.10 -1.85 -6.32
C MET A 171 12.53 -1.33 -6.14
N THR A 172 13.53 -2.21 -6.20
CA THR A 172 14.95 -1.82 -6.12
C THR A 172 15.64 -1.89 -7.48
N THR A 173 15.34 -2.93 -8.27
CA THR A 173 15.99 -3.19 -9.56
C THR A 173 14.97 -3.00 -10.68
N PRO A 174 15.21 -2.09 -11.65
CA PRO A 174 14.28 -1.87 -12.74
C PRO A 174 14.03 -3.12 -13.57
N VAL A 175 12.76 -3.46 -13.80
CA VAL A 175 12.32 -4.59 -14.63
C VAL A 175 11.88 -4.13 -16.01
N VAL A 176 12.15 -4.91 -17.05
CA VAL A 176 11.71 -4.56 -18.41
C VAL A 176 10.24 -4.93 -18.59
N ARG A 177 9.42 -3.94 -18.95
CA ARG A 177 7.98 -4.12 -19.23
C ARG A 177 7.62 -3.48 -20.56
N ARG A 178 6.68 -4.11 -21.28
CA ARG A 178 6.00 -3.47 -22.40
C ARG A 178 4.93 -2.56 -21.85
N CYS A 179 4.86 -1.34 -22.37
CA CYS A 179 3.90 -0.31 -21.99
C CYS A 179 2.77 -0.21 -23.04
N PRO A 180 1.68 0.52 -22.73
CA PRO A 180 0.52 0.60 -23.62
C PRO A 180 0.83 1.16 -25.01
N ASP A 181 1.80 2.06 -25.12
CA ASP A 181 2.30 2.62 -26.38
C ASP A 181 3.15 1.63 -27.21
N GLY A 182 3.24 0.37 -26.78
CA GLY A 182 3.97 -0.71 -27.43
C GLY A 182 5.47 -0.74 -27.18
N HIS A 183 6.05 0.27 -26.51
CA HIS A 183 7.48 0.33 -26.24
C HIS A 183 7.86 -0.45 -24.97
N PHE A 184 9.08 -0.97 -24.94
CA PHE A 184 9.64 -1.58 -23.74
C PHE A 184 10.39 -0.54 -22.93
N ARG A 185 10.10 -0.47 -21.63
CA ARG A 185 10.76 0.43 -20.68
C ARG A 185 11.33 -0.35 -19.52
N ARG A 186 12.40 0.18 -18.92
CA ARG A 186 12.87 -0.22 -17.60
C ARG A 186 11.95 0.44 -16.59
N VAL A 187 11.31 -0.34 -15.74
CA VAL A 187 10.28 0.12 -14.81
C VAL A 187 10.73 -0.17 -13.39
N ILE A 188 10.69 0.83 -12.52
CA ILE A 188 10.85 0.65 -11.08
C ILE A 188 9.48 0.77 -10.43
N TYR A 189 9.09 -0.22 -9.65
CA TYR A 189 7.85 -0.21 -8.90
C TYR A 189 8.01 0.59 -7.63
N ASP A 190 6.95 1.26 -7.22
CA ASP A 190 6.91 1.93 -5.93
C ASP A 190 5.48 1.96 -5.42
N PHE A 191 5.28 2.06 -4.11
CA PHE A 191 3.96 2.25 -3.55
C PHE A 191 3.50 3.70 -3.74
N GLY A 192 2.40 3.84 -4.48
CA GLY A 192 1.66 5.07 -4.55
C GLY A 192 0.69 5.20 -3.36
N PRO A 193 -0.48 5.81 -3.57
CA PRO A 193 -1.53 5.87 -2.57
C PRO A 193 -2.09 4.49 -2.21
N PHE A 194 -2.19 4.23 -0.90
CA PHE A 194 -3.00 3.14 -0.34
C PHE A 194 -4.27 3.76 0.26
N ILE A 195 -5.40 3.59 -0.43
CA ILE A 195 -6.69 4.15 -0.04
C ILE A 195 -7.47 3.07 0.71
N ALA A 196 -7.81 3.33 1.96
CA ALA A 196 -8.60 2.41 2.76
C ALA A 196 -9.56 3.16 3.68
N ASP A 197 -10.77 2.61 3.83
CA ASP A 197 -11.89 3.31 4.48
C ASP A 197 -12.04 2.95 5.96
N TYR A 198 -11.23 2.02 6.48
CA TYR A 198 -11.36 1.50 7.82
C TYR A 198 -10.08 1.64 8.64
N PRO A 199 -10.16 2.09 9.91
CA PRO A 199 -8.99 2.25 10.78
C PRO A 199 -8.15 0.98 10.97
N GLU A 200 -8.73 -0.22 10.81
CA GLU A 200 -7.97 -1.47 10.83
C GLU A 200 -7.14 -1.74 9.55
N GLN A 201 -7.38 -1.00 8.47
CA GLN A 201 -6.71 -1.10 7.16
C GLN A 201 -5.80 0.11 6.88
N VAL A 202 -6.00 1.21 7.60
CA VAL A 202 -5.27 2.46 7.45
C VAL A 202 -3.96 2.37 8.25
N LEU A 203 -2.90 2.92 7.65
CA LEU A 203 -1.53 3.10 8.14
C LEU A 203 -1.44 3.41 9.65
N PRO A 204 -0.30 3.14 10.31
CA PRO A 204 -0.11 3.05 11.77
C PRO A 204 -0.51 4.27 12.61
N VAL A 205 -0.90 5.39 11.99
CA VAL A 205 -1.13 6.69 12.62
C VAL A 205 -2.57 7.14 12.42
N GLN A 206 -3.35 7.25 13.51
CA GLN A 206 -4.76 7.70 13.48
C GLN A 206 -4.92 9.10 14.05
N GLY A 207 -5.38 10.07 13.25
CA GLY A 207 -5.66 11.43 13.75
C GLY A 207 -4.52 12.44 13.54
N TRP A 208 -3.44 12.00 12.89
CA TRP A 208 -2.36 12.84 12.40
C TRP A 208 -2.19 12.63 10.88
N CYS A 209 -1.45 13.54 10.25
CA CYS A 209 -1.04 13.42 8.85
C CYS A 209 -0.12 12.20 8.69
N THR A 210 -0.32 11.41 7.63
CA THR A 210 0.54 10.25 7.34
C THR A 210 1.91 10.64 6.77
N LYS A 211 2.10 11.91 6.41
CA LYS A 211 3.36 12.43 5.85
C LYS A 211 4.17 13.26 6.83
N CYS A 212 3.55 13.80 7.88
CA CYS A 212 4.21 14.70 8.82
C CYS A 212 3.57 14.65 10.20
N THR A 213 4.19 15.26 11.19
CA THR A 213 3.71 15.27 12.59
C THR A 213 2.50 16.19 12.83
N ALA A 214 1.86 16.71 11.78
CA ALA A 214 0.69 17.59 11.92
C ALA A 214 -0.54 16.81 12.40
N PRO A 215 -1.28 17.29 13.40
CA PRO A 215 -2.56 16.67 13.76
C PRO A 215 -3.61 16.98 12.68
N ALA A 216 -4.57 16.07 12.48
CA ALA A 216 -5.55 16.15 11.40
C ALA A 216 -6.41 17.43 11.43
N HIS A 217 -6.58 18.05 12.59
CA HIS A 217 -7.34 19.30 12.75
C HIS A 217 -6.51 20.57 12.50
N ASN A 218 -5.21 20.45 12.20
CA ASN A 218 -4.31 21.59 11.98
C ASN A 218 -3.18 21.26 10.98
N LEU A 219 -3.55 20.85 9.76
CA LEU A 219 -2.58 20.49 8.72
C LEU A 219 -1.72 21.67 8.24
N ASP A 220 -2.25 22.89 8.33
CA ASP A 220 -1.56 24.13 7.93
C ASP A 220 -0.79 24.80 9.10
N GLY A 221 -0.60 24.07 10.20
CA GLY A 221 0.14 24.54 11.38
C GLY A 221 1.63 24.80 11.11
N PRO A 222 2.33 25.42 12.07
CA PRO A 222 3.78 25.68 11.96
C PRO A 222 4.58 24.39 11.72
N MET A 223 5.78 24.55 11.13
CA MET A 223 6.66 23.49 10.62
C MET A 223 6.49 22.14 11.33
N THR A 224 5.92 21.20 10.59
CA THR A 224 5.81 19.80 10.99
C THR A 224 6.94 19.02 10.34
N THR A 225 7.50 18.07 11.08
CA THR A 225 8.57 17.22 10.58
C THR A 225 7.95 16.12 9.73
N ALA A 226 8.62 15.73 8.64
CA ALA A 226 8.19 14.57 7.87
C ALA A 226 8.16 13.33 8.77
N GLN A 227 7.11 12.51 8.64
CA GLN A 227 7.09 11.19 9.25
C GLN A 227 7.90 10.26 8.35
N THR A 228 9.02 9.76 8.88
CA THR A 228 9.82 8.71 8.26
C THR A 228 9.81 7.49 9.18
N TYR A 229 10.26 6.34 8.68
CA TYR A 229 10.43 5.15 9.52
C TYR A 229 11.41 5.43 10.65
N GLU A 230 12.55 6.04 10.35
CA GLU A 230 13.57 6.37 11.34
C GLU A 230 13.02 7.31 12.41
N GLY A 231 12.30 8.37 12.00
CA GLY A 231 11.68 9.28 12.95
C GLY A 231 10.59 8.62 13.81
N THR A 232 9.89 7.61 13.29
CA THR A 232 8.89 6.85 14.05
C THR A 232 9.57 5.92 15.07
N GLU A 233 10.64 5.23 14.67
CA GLU A 233 11.45 4.40 15.58
C GLU A 233 12.10 5.23 16.69
N ASP A 234 12.66 6.40 16.36
CA ASP A 234 13.22 7.33 17.34
C ASP A 234 12.17 7.77 18.38
N ILE A 235 10.92 8.01 17.95
CA ILE A 235 9.80 8.33 18.85
C ILE A 235 9.45 7.11 19.72
N ILE A 236 9.37 5.91 19.14
CA ILE A 236 9.09 4.68 19.89
C ILE A 236 10.16 4.44 20.98
N GLU A 237 11.44 4.60 20.63
CA GLU A 237 12.57 4.46 21.55
C GLU A 237 12.54 5.53 22.64
N ALA A 238 12.26 6.79 22.30
CA ALA A 238 12.23 7.89 23.26
C ALA A 238 11.17 7.72 24.35
N PHE A 239 10.08 7.01 24.06
CA PHE A 239 9.01 6.71 25.02
C PHE A 239 9.09 5.28 25.59
N ASP A 240 10.19 4.56 25.38
CA ASP A 240 10.41 3.18 25.85
C ASP A 240 9.25 2.24 25.48
N GLY A 241 8.64 2.47 24.31
CA GLY A 241 7.48 1.70 23.85
C GLY A 241 6.20 1.90 24.66
N ASP A 242 6.01 3.00 25.41
CA ASP A 242 4.74 3.32 26.07
C ASP A 242 3.61 3.52 25.04
N THR A 243 2.92 2.42 24.74
CA THR A 243 1.85 2.34 23.75
C THR A 243 0.77 3.40 23.97
N LYS A 244 0.47 3.75 25.22
CA LYS A 244 -0.57 4.73 25.52
C LYS A 244 -0.14 6.13 25.08
N THR A 245 1.07 6.53 25.44
CA THR A 245 1.62 7.85 25.12
C THR A 245 1.87 7.97 23.61
N LEU A 246 2.39 6.93 22.98
CA LEU A 246 2.59 6.85 21.53
C LEU A 246 1.28 7.00 20.75
N TRP A 247 0.23 6.32 21.21
CA TRP A 247 -1.10 6.43 20.61
C TRP A 247 -1.73 7.82 20.83
N GLU A 248 -1.74 8.32 22.06
CA GLU A 248 -2.44 9.56 22.42
C GLU A 248 -1.77 10.82 21.84
N ASN A 249 -0.43 10.83 21.71
CA ASN A 249 0.31 12.02 21.28
C ASN A 249 0.79 11.97 19.82
N TYR A 250 0.95 10.78 19.25
CA TYR A 250 1.49 10.60 17.89
C TYR A 250 0.61 9.71 17.01
N GLY A 251 -0.44 9.09 17.57
CA GLY A 251 -1.30 8.17 16.85
C GLY A 251 -0.66 6.83 16.52
N ILE A 252 0.58 6.59 16.97
CA ILE A 252 1.37 5.42 16.61
C ILE A 252 0.84 4.19 17.37
N ASN A 253 0.51 3.14 16.62
CA ASN A 253 0.15 1.85 17.18
C ASN A 253 1.34 0.87 17.11
N THR A 254 1.96 0.59 18.25
CA THR A 254 3.09 -0.35 18.37
C THR A 254 2.66 -1.82 18.39
N ASP A 255 1.36 -2.09 18.53
CA ASP A 255 0.81 -3.45 18.49
C ASP A 255 0.61 -3.96 17.05
N ILE A 256 1.13 -3.25 16.03
CA ILE A 256 0.97 -3.64 14.63
C ILE A 256 2.27 -3.33 13.91
N VAL A 257 2.74 -4.28 13.09
CA VAL A 257 3.83 -4.03 12.13
C VAL A 257 3.20 -3.78 10.76
N PRO A 258 3.25 -2.54 10.22
CA PRO A 258 2.70 -2.24 8.90
C PRO A 258 3.42 -3.03 7.82
N PHE A 259 2.68 -3.55 6.84
CA PHE A 259 3.25 -4.33 5.73
C PHE A 259 4.34 -3.58 4.97
N THR A 260 4.23 -2.25 4.88
CA THR A 260 5.16 -1.36 4.18
C THR A 260 6.57 -1.38 4.78
N THR A 261 6.73 -1.80 6.04
CA THR A 261 8.05 -1.96 6.69
C THR A 261 8.92 -3.03 6.03
N GLU A 262 8.30 -3.98 5.32
CA GLU A 262 9.05 -5.04 4.66
C GLU A 262 9.48 -4.69 3.22
N PHE A 263 9.21 -3.47 2.78
CA PHE A 263 9.50 -2.97 1.44
C PHE A 263 10.52 -1.83 1.51
N PRO A 264 11.37 -1.69 0.47
CA PRO A 264 12.41 -0.67 0.41
C PRO A 264 11.86 0.75 0.31
#